data_AF-A0A428RH37-F1
#
_entry.id   AF-A0A428RH37-F1
#
_cell.length_a   1.000
_cell.length_b   1.000
_cell.length_c   1.000
_cell.angle_alpha   90.00
_cell.angle_beta   90.00
_cell.angle_gamma   90.00
#
_symmetry.space_group_name_H-M   'P 1'
#
loop_
_entity.id
_entity.type
_entity.pdbx_description
1 polymer ?
#
loop_
_entity_poly.entity_id
_entity_poly.type
_entity_poly.pdbx_seq_one_letter_code
_entity_poly.pdbx_strand_id
1 'polypeptide(L)'
;MATSRSPRACSVPRIQDDPGLLCFEDKMAEMTSMDTPTRKDVADLWTVEKALTGNDLVQGSSSPISLFHLLGGLKATKREGWKRHGINPESVADHSYRMGMIAMFTPQGLDQVKCMKMCMVHDVAESVVGDITPFSGVSKTEKARRETATIEYIATRWSGPHTSELRELWHEFEAAETPEAQFAQDIDKIDLLLQAVEYEKDGKGQRDLGEFMGVVRKLRTEAGKAWADEILLEREKLWEGREHIRGEQAEKGGVSTEAQKLQDAYYA
;
A
#
# COMPACT_ATOMS: atom_id res chain seq x y z
N MET A 1 -28.78 -13.19 57.53
CA MET A 1 -29.23 -12.51 56.30
C MET A 1 -28.05 -12.45 55.34
N ALA A 2 -28.00 -13.37 54.37
CA ALA A 2 -27.01 -13.35 53.29
C ALA A 2 -27.77 -13.01 52.00
N THR A 3 -27.36 -11.95 51.31
CA THR A 3 -27.92 -11.56 50.00
C THR A 3 -26.86 -11.76 48.94
N SER A 4 -27.04 -12.80 48.13
CA SER A 4 -26.25 -13.09 46.93
C SER A 4 -26.54 -12.03 45.85
N ARG A 5 -25.50 -11.38 45.32
CA ARG A 5 -25.60 -10.61 44.07
C ARG A 5 -25.11 -11.48 42.91
N SER A 6 -26.02 -11.73 41.97
CA SER A 6 -25.77 -12.37 40.67
C SER A 6 -24.94 -11.45 39.75
N PRO A 7 -24.01 -11.98 38.94
CA PRO A 7 -23.33 -11.20 37.92
C PRO A 7 -24.26 -10.95 36.73
N ARG A 8 -24.41 -9.68 36.33
CA ARG A 8 -25.12 -9.31 35.11
C ARG A 8 -24.33 -9.79 33.90
N ALA A 9 -24.97 -10.62 33.07
CA ALA A 9 -24.46 -10.97 31.75
C ALA A 9 -24.39 -9.69 30.88
N CYS A 10 -23.20 -9.38 30.38
CA CYS A 10 -23.01 -8.38 29.34
C CYS A 10 -23.33 -9.08 28.01
N SER A 11 -24.46 -8.72 27.39
CA SER A 11 -24.85 -9.24 26.08
C SER A 11 -23.97 -8.64 24.99
N VAL A 12 -23.17 -9.48 24.34
CA VAL A 12 -22.42 -9.14 23.13
C VAL A 12 -23.43 -8.88 21.99
N PRO A 13 -23.38 -7.73 21.29
CA PRO A 13 -24.24 -7.50 20.12
C PRO A 13 -23.87 -8.47 18.99
N ARG A 14 -24.88 -9.01 18.28
CA ARG A 14 -24.66 -9.78 17.06
C ARG A 14 -24.11 -8.85 15.96
N ILE A 15 -23.04 -9.30 15.33
CA ILE A 15 -22.49 -8.77 14.08
C ILE A 15 -23.51 -9.08 12.98
N GLN A 16 -24.56 -8.27 12.84
CA GLN A 16 -25.46 -8.37 11.68
C GLN A 16 -26.17 -7.06 11.32
N ASP A 17 -26.01 -5.99 12.11
CA ASP A 17 -26.65 -4.70 11.86
C ASP A 17 -25.60 -3.57 11.80
N ASP A 18 -24.56 -3.72 10.96
CA ASP A 18 -23.64 -2.62 10.65
C ASP A 18 -24.11 -1.89 9.37
N PRO A 19 -24.61 -0.65 9.47
CA PRO A 19 -25.05 0.14 8.32
C PRO A 19 -23.93 0.49 7.33
N GLY A 20 -22.65 0.29 7.69
CA GLY A 20 -21.51 0.48 6.79
C GLY A 20 -21.39 -0.59 5.69
N LEU A 21 -21.88 -1.81 5.93
CA LEU A 21 -21.78 -2.93 4.98
C LEU A 21 -22.76 -2.79 3.80
N LEU A 22 -23.95 -2.25 4.07
CA LEU A 22 -25.00 -2.01 3.07
C LEU A 22 -24.60 -0.93 2.04
N CYS A 23 -23.86 0.09 2.47
CA CYS A 23 -23.37 1.16 1.59
C CYS A 23 -22.31 0.66 0.58
N PHE A 24 -21.62 -0.45 0.89
CA PHE A 24 -20.59 -1.03 0.04
C PHE A 24 -21.18 -1.95 -1.04
N GLU A 25 -22.20 -2.75 -0.69
CA GLU A 25 -22.94 -3.59 -1.64
C GLU A 25 -23.68 -2.73 -2.69
N ASP A 26 -24.26 -1.60 -2.27
CA ASP A 26 -24.93 -0.66 -3.18
C ASP A 26 -23.95 0.05 -4.13
N LYS A 27 -22.74 0.41 -3.65
CA LYS A 27 -21.68 0.96 -4.51
C LYS A 27 -21.12 -0.05 -5.51
N MET A 28 -21.09 -1.33 -5.15
CA MET A 28 -20.72 -2.40 -6.07
C MET A 28 -21.80 -2.65 -7.13
N ALA A 29 -23.08 -2.49 -6.77
CA ALA A 29 -24.21 -2.64 -7.70
C ALA A 29 -24.27 -1.52 -8.74
N GLU A 30 -24.06 -0.25 -8.37
CA GLU A 30 -24.02 0.87 -9.33
C GLU A 30 -22.84 0.78 -10.32
N MET A 31 -21.76 0.07 -9.96
CA MET A 31 -20.60 -0.14 -10.83
C MET A 31 -20.81 -1.22 -11.91
N THR A 32 -21.93 -1.94 -11.91
CA THR A 32 -22.20 -3.05 -12.84
C THR A 32 -22.98 -2.69 -14.10
N SER A 33 -23.28 -1.40 -14.36
CA SER A 33 -23.94 -1.00 -15.62
C SER A 33 -22.93 -0.67 -16.73
N MET A 34 -22.14 -1.66 -17.17
CA MET A 34 -21.43 -1.62 -18.44
C MET A 34 -21.43 -3.00 -19.09
N ASP A 35 -21.52 -3.01 -20.42
CA ASP A 35 -21.75 -4.15 -21.32
C ASP A 35 -21.29 -5.52 -20.81
N THR A 36 -22.16 -6.52 -20.95
CA THR A 36 -21.88 -7.90 -20.56
C THR A 36 -20.61 -8.42 -21.28
N PRO A 37 -19.54 -8.79 -20.55
CA PRO A 37 -18.28 -9.20 -21.17
C PRO A 37 -18.46 -10.46 -22.04
N THR A 38 -17.77 -10.54 -23.17
CA THR A 38 -17.84 -11.75 -24.01
C THR A 38 -17.13 -12.93 -23.31
N ARG A 39 -17.47 -14.16 -23.69
CA ARG A 39 -16.90 -15.40 -23.09
C ARG A 39 -15.36 -15.47 -23.19
N LYS A 40 -14.76 -14.77 -24.16
CA LYS A 40 -13.30 -14.68 -24.34
C LYS A 40 -12.69 -13.69 -23.34
N ASP A 41 -13.37 -12.56 -23.12
CA ASP A 41 -12.97 -11.55 -22.13
C ASP A 41 -12.96 -12.14 -20.71
N VAL A 42 -13.89 -13.04 -20.40
CA VAL A 42 -13.94 -13.73 -19.10
C VAL A 42 -12.77 -14.71 -18.89
N ALA A 43 -12.27 -15.32 -19.97
CA ALA A 43 -11.13 -16.24 -19.89
C ALA A 43 -9.80 -15.53 -19.61
N ASP A 44 -9.67 -14.27 -20.05
CA ASP A 44 -8.47 -13.45 -19.86
C ASP A 44 -8.51 -12.60 -18.58
N LEU A 45 -9.62 -12.62 -17.83
CA LEU A 45 -9.74 -11.94 -16.54
C LEU A 45 -8.73 -12.48 -15.53
N TRP A 46 -8.00 -11.56 -14.89
CA TRP A 46 -7.10 -11.87 -13.79
C TRP A 46 -7.88 -12.30 -12.55
N THR A 47 -7.45 -13.40 -11.92
CA THR A 47 -7.93 -13.86 -10.60
C THR A 47 -6.76 -14.32 -9.74
N VAL A 48 -6.97 -14.37 -8.42
CA VAL A 48 -5.96 -14.82 -7.45
C VAL A 48 -5.55 -16.27 -7.73
N GLU A 49 -6.50 -17.15 -8.06
CA GLU A 49 -6.25 -18.55 -8.36
C GLU A 49 -5.39 -18.74 -9.61
N LYS A 50 -5.65 -17.94 -10.67
CA LYS A 50 -4.82 -17.95 -11.88
C LYS A 50 -3.40 -17.46 -11.56
N ALA A 51 -3.27 -16.38 -10.79
CA ALA A 51 -1.98 -15.85 -10.38
C ALA A 51 -1.16 -16.84 -9.51
N LEU A 52 -1.84 -17.69 -8.73
CA LEU A 52 -1.21 -18.71 -7.88
C LEU A 52 -1.08 -20.08 -8.55
N THR A 53 -1.46 -20.23 -9.82
CA THR A 53 -1.44 -21.53 -10.51
C THR A 53 -0.03 -22.12 -10.54
N GLY A 54 0.11 -23.37 -10.06
CA GLY A 54 1.39 -24.07 -9.98
C GLY A 54 2.23 -23.74 -8.74
N ASN A 55 1.74 -22.89 -7.83
CA ASN A 55 2.39 -22.64 -6.55
C ASN A 55 1.92 -23.65 -5.49
N ASP A 56 2.48 -24.86 -5.56
CA ASP A 56 2.11 -25.99 -4.68
C ASP A 56 2.34 -25.69 -3.19
N LEU A 57 3.30 -24.82 -2.85
CA LEU A 57 3.59 -24.42 -1.47
C LEU A 57 2.44 -23.61 -0.86
N VAL A 58 1.75 -22.79 -1.67
CA VAL A 58 0.59 -22.01 -1.24
C VAL A 58 -0.70 -22.82 -1.32
N GLN A 59 -0.85 -23.61 -2.39
CA GLN A 59 -2.09 -24.34 -2.68
C GLN A 59 -2.23 -25.66 -1.91
N GLY A 60 -1.12 -26.32 -1.57
CA GLY A 60 -1.08 -27.65 -0.96
C GLY A 60 -1.42 -27.72 0.53
N SER A 61 -1.65 -26.59 1.21
CA SER A 61 -2.03 -26.55 2.62
C SER A 61 -2.92 -25.34 2.91
N SER A 62 -3.81 -25.48 3.90
CA SER A 62 -4.58 -24.38 4.51
C SER A 62 -4.03 -23.94 5.87
N SER A 63 -2.88 -24.49 6.29
CA SER A 63 -2.21 -24.04 7.51
C SER A 63 -1.57 -22.65 7.33
N PRO A 64 -1.23 -21.94 8.42
CA PRO A 64 -0.49 -20.69 8.31
C PRO A 64 0.84 -20.79 7.55
N ILE A 65 1.43 -21.98 7.42
CA ILE A 65 2.67 -22.18 6.66
C ILE A 65 2.51 -21.82 5.19
N SER A 66 1.38 -22.16 4.56
CA SER A 66 1.14 -21.80 3.15
C SER A 66 0.89 -20.30 2.98
N LEU A 67 0.31 -19.63 3.98
CA LEU A 67 0.24 -18.16 4.02
C LEU A 67 1.66 -17.57 4.10
N PHE A 68 2.53 -18.12 4.95
CA PHE A 68 3.91 -17.65 5.06
C PHE A 68 4.71 -17.83 3.75
N HIS A 69 4.43 -18.90 2.99
CA HIS A 69 4.96 -19.05 1.63
C HIS A 69 4.43 -17.98 0.67
N LEU A 70 3.13 -17.64 0.73
CA LEU A 70 2.54 -16.56 -0.05
C LEU A 70 3.23 -15.22 0.29
N LEU A 71 3.36 -14.89 1.57
CA LEU A 71 4.07 -13.67 2.03
C LEU A 71 5.54 -13.64 1.58
N GLY A 72 6.16 -14.80 1.37
CA GLY A 72 7.49 -14.92 0.77
C GLY A 72 7.61 -14.26 -0.61
N GLY A 73 6.49 -14.14 -1.34
CA GLY A 73 6.41 -13.41 -2.60
C GLY A 73 6.90 -11.97 -2.49
N LEU A 74 6.67 -11.28 -1.36
CA LEU A 74 7.11 -9.89 -1.14
C LEU A 74 8.64 -9.73 -1.20
N LYS A 75 9.40 -10.80 -0.90
CA LYS A 75 10.87 -10.80 -1.01
C LYS A 75 11.34 -10.88 -2.46
N ALA A 76 10.52 -11.49 -3.32
CA ALA A 76 10.80 -11.66 -4.74
C ALA A 76 10.25 -10.49 -5.57
N THR A 77 9.10 -9.93 -5.19
CA THR A 77 8.51 -8.76 -5.82
C THR A 77 9.42 -7.56 -5.60
N LYS A 78 9.85 -6.96 -6.70
CA LYS A 78 10.74 -5.81 -6.73
C LYS A 78 9.95 -4.54 -6.97
N ARG A 79 10.35 -3.44 -6.30
CA ARG A 79 9.73 -2.13 -6.51
C ARG A 79 9.97 -1.64 -7.95
N GLU A 80 8.95 -1.73 -8.78
CA GLU A 80 8.98 -1.52 -10.24
C GLU A 80 9.28 -0.06 -10.61
N GLY A 81 8.92 0.88 -9.73
CA GLY A 81 9.24 2.30 -9.90
C GLY A 81 10.72 2.53 -10.21
N TRP A 82 11.62 1.86 -9.49
CA TRP A 82 13.07 2.00 -9.63
C TRP A 82 13.64 1.33 -10.87
N LYS A 83 13.06 0.20 -11.32
CA LYS A 83 13.55 -0.55 -12.49
C LYS A 83 13.55 0.30 -13.76
N ARG A 84 12.58 1.20 -13.89
CA ARG A 84 12.48 2.16 -15.01
C ARG A 84 13.68 3.10 -15.11
N HIS A 85 14.46 3.25 -14.04
CA HIS A 85 15.68 4.05 -13.98
C HIS A 85 16.96 3.20 -14.04
N GLY A 86 16.87 1.91 -14.42
CA GLY A 86 18.02 1.02 -14.53
C GLY A 86 18.67 0.70 -13.18
N ILE A 87 17.92 0.82 -12.08
CA ILE A 87 18.37 0.51 -10.72
C ILE A 87 18.10 -0.97 -10.44
N ASN A 88 18.99 -1.63 -9.70
CA ASN A 88 18.69 -2.93 -9.09
C ASN A 88 17.87 -2.67 -7.80
N PRO A 89 16.55 -2.92 -7.83
CA PRO A 89 15.65 -2.40 -6.81
C PRO A 89 15.66 -3.23 -5.52
N GLU A 90 15.30 -2.56 -4.44
CA GLU A 90 14.76 -3.16 -3.22
C GLU A 90 13.55 -4.05 -3.54
N SER A 91 13.26 -4.99 -2.66
CA SER A 91 12.01 -5.74 -2.66
C SER A 91 10.90 -4.98 -1.92
N VAL A 92 9.64 -5.36 -2.16
CA VAL A 92 8.50 -4.83 -1.40
C VAL A 92 8.66 -5.13 0.10
N ALA A 93 9.23 -6.28 0.45
CA ALA A 93 9.54 -6.61 1.84
C ALA A 93 10.60 -5.67 2.47
N ASP A 94 11.57 -5.17 1.71
CA ASP A 94 12.57 -4.21 2.21
C ASP A 94 11.92 -2.87 2.54
N HIS A 95 11.05 -2.39 1.63
CA HIS A 95 10.23 -1.20 1.80
C HIS A 95 9.33 -1.31 3.06
N SER A 96 8.51 -2.36 3.15
CA SER A 96 7.62 -2.54 4.31
C SER A 96 8.40 -2.67 5.63
N TYR A 97 9.59 -3.28 5.61
CA TYR A 97 10.45 -3.35 6.79
C TYR A 97 10.86 -1.95 7.27
N ARG A 98 11.42 -1.11 6.39
CA ARG A 98 11.88 0.22 6.80
C ARG A 98 10.70 1.12 7.19
N MET A 99 9.54 1.00 6.53
CA MET A 99 8.32 1.68 6.97
C MET A 99 7.94 1.34 8.41
N GLY A 100 7.93 0.07 8.81
CA GLY A 100 7.62 -0.29 10.20
C GLY A 100 8.68 0.18 11.20
N MET A 101 9.94 0.31 10.78
CA MET A 101 10.99 0.95 11.61
C MET A 101 10.72 2.46 11.75
N ILE A 102 10.32 3.15 10.69
CA ILE A 102 9.93 4.57 10.74
C ILE A 102 8.69 4.74 11.63
N ALA A 103 7.73 3.82 11.59
CA ALA A 103 6.54 3.84 12.45
C ALA A 103 6.87 3.73 13.95
N MET A 104 8.08 3.33 14.36
CA MET A 104 8.51 3.44 15.77
C MET A 104 8.63 4.90 16.24
N PHE A 105 8.63 5.87 15.32
CA PHE A 105 8.66 7.31 15.61
C PHE A 105 7.27 7.96 15.47
N THR A 106 6.19 7.19 15.62
CA THR A 106 4.81 7.71 15.64
C THR A 106 4.66 8.89 16.63
N PRO A 107 4.08 10.02 16.18
CA PRO A 107 3.80 11.17 17.05
C PRO A 107 2.87 10.82 18.22
N GLN A 108 2.95 11.62 19.29
CA GLN A 108 2.06 11.45 20.44
C GLN A 108 0.59 11.58 20.03
N GLY A 109 -0.25 10.71 20.62
CA GLY A 109 -1.70 10.70 20.38
C GLY A 109 -2.18 9.72 19.30
N LEU A 110 -1.27 9.07 18.57
CA LEU A 110 -1.59 7.98 17.65
C LEU A 110 -1.20 6.63 18.24
N ASP A 111 -1.89 5.55 17.85
CA ASP A 111 -1.49 4.19 18.21
C ASP A 111 -0.28 3.73 17.38
N GLN A 112 0.90 3.78 17.98
CA GLN A 112 2.15 3.33 17.38
C GLN A 112 2.09 1.88 16.89
N VAL A 113 1.53 0.96 17.68
CA VAL A 113 1.51 -0.46 17.31
C VAL A 113 0.59 -0.67 16.12
N LYS A 114 -0.53 0.04 16.06
CA LYS A 114 -1.43 0.02 14.90
C LYS A 114 -0.74 0.57 13.65
N CYS A 115 -0.05 1.71 13.74
CA CYS A 115 0.73 2.27 12.63
C CYS A 115 1.79 1.29 12.10
N MET A 116 2.53 0.64 13.01
CA MET A 116 3.54 -0.37 12.65
C MET A 116 2.91 -1.57 11.94
N LYS A 117 1.80 -2.11 12.48
CA LYS A 117 1.10 -3.23 11.86
C LYS A 117 0.58 -2.86 10.48
N MET A 118 -0.01 -1.66 10.35
CA MET A 118 -0.54 -1.15 9.08
C MET A 118 0.56 -1.05 8.02
N CYS A 119 1.71 -0.46 8.36
CA CYS A 119 2.88 -0.39 7.47
C CYS A 119 3.35 -1.78 7.02
N MET A 120 3.29 -2.79 7.89
CA MET A 120 3.70 -4.16 7.56
C MET A 120 2.71 -4.90 6.65
N VAL A 121 1.43 -4.49 6.62
CA VAL A 121 0.38 -5.20 5.87
C VAL A 121 -0.10 -4.51 4.60
N HIS A 122 0.15 -3.20 4.44
CA HIS A 122 -0.46 -2.41 3.36
C HIS A 122 -0.18 -2.96 1.95
N ASP A 123 1.04 -3.43 1.68
CA ASP A 123 1.43 -4.01 0.39
C ASP A 123 1.36 -5.56 0.34
N VAL A 124 0.69 -6.21 1.31
CA VAL A 124 0.62 -7.69 1.34
C VAL A 124 0.00 -8.27 0.06
N ALA A 125 -0.93 -7.56 -0.57
CA ALA A 125 -1.52 -7.97 -1.84
C ALA A 125 -0.47 -8.14 -2.96
N GLU A 126 0.62 -7.37 -2.94
CA GLU A 126 1.69 -7.40 -3.95
C GLU A 126 2.49 -8.70 -3.97
N SER A 127 2.32 -9.54 -2.95
CA SER A 127 2.83 -10.92 -2.95
C SER A 127 2.22 -11.78 -4.06
N VAL A 128 1.05 -11.37 -4.58
CA VAL A 128 0.34 -12.04 -5.67
C VAL A 128 0.14 -11.12 -6.87
N VAL A 129 -0.27 -9.86 -6.65
CA VAL A 129 -0.58 -8.94 -7.76
C VAL A 129 0.68 -8.38 -8.44
N GLY A 130 1.82 -8.38 -7.74
CA GLY A 130 3.04 -7.64 -8.11
C GLY A 130 2.94 -6.14 -7.82
N ASP A 131 4.06 -5.42 -7.85
CA ASP A 131 4.05 -3.95 -7.67
C ASP A 131 3.50 -3.26 -8.93
N ILE A 132 2.21 -2.92 -8.90
CA ILE A 132 1.52 -2.26 -10.02
C ILE A 132 1.74 -0.75 -9.94
N THR A 133 2.58 -0.24 -10.84
CA THR A 133 2.83 1.19 -11.02
C THR A 133 1.91 1.84 -12.05
N PRO A 134 1.81 3.19 -12.10
CA PRO A 134 1.06 3.92 -13.13
C PRO A 134 1.46 3.59 -14.59
N PHE A 135 2.64 3.02 -14.80
CA PHE A 135 3.18 2.68 -16.12
C PHE A 135 2.93 1.23 -16.52
N SER A 136 2.26 0.45 -15.68
CA SER A 136 2.02 -0.99 -15.89
C SER A 136 0.88 -1.29 -16.86
N GLY A 137 0.16 -0.27 -17.35
CA GLY A 137 -1.01 -0.42 -18.22
C GLY A 137 -2.24 -1.02 -17.52
N VAL A 138 -2.25 -1.08 -16.19
CA VAL A 138 -3.38 -1.51 -15.37
C VAL A 138 -4.05 -0.26 -14.78
N SER A 139 -5.36 -0.13 -14.93
CA SER A 139 -6.11 1.00 -14.37
C SER A 139 -6.13 0.96 -12.84
N LYS A 140 -6.29 2.13 -12.20
CA LYS A 140 -6.42 2.24 -10.73
C LYS A 140 -7.53 1.33 -10.20
N THR A 141 -8.69 1.32 -10.86
CA THR A 141 -9.85 0.49 -10.48
C THR A 141 -9.52 -0.99 -10.59
N GLU A 142 -8.80 -1.42 -11.64
CA GLU A 142 -8.42 -2.81 -11.79
C GLU A 142 -7.35 -3.20 -10.76
N LYS A 143 -6.35 -2.35 -10.48
CA LYS A 143 -5.39 -2.56 -9.38
C LYS A 143 -6.14 -2.78 -8.06
N ALA A 144 -6.99 -1.84 -7.67
CA ALA A 144 -7.76 -1.90 -6.43
C ALA A 144 -8.61 -3.19 -6.35
N ARG A 145 -9.25 -3.59 -7.46
CA ARG A 145 -10.00 -4.85 -7.55
C ARG A 145 -9.10 -6.07 -7.30
N ARG A 146 -7.92 -6.14 -7.93
CA ARG A 146 -6.98 -7.27 -7.79
C ARG A 146 -6.43 -7.36 -6.37
N GLU A 147 -6.07 -6.24 -5.78
CA GLU A 147 -5.53 -6.17 -4.42
C GLU A 147 -6.58 -6.54 -3.39
N THR A 148 -7.78 -5.96 -3.50
CA THR A 148 -8.94 -6.32 -2.66
C THR A 148 -9.24 -7.82 -2.77
N ALA A 149 -9.30 -8.36 -3.99
CA ALA A 149 -9.53 -9.80 -4.19
C ALA A 149 -8.45 -10.67 -3.53
N THR A 150 -7.20 -10.22 -3.53
CA THR A 150 -6.08 -10.93 -2.88
C THR A 150 -6.23 -10.91 -1.35
N ILE A 151 -6.58 -9.77 -0.78
CA ILE A 151 -6.78 -9.62 0.67
C ILE A 151 -7.98 -10.43 1.14
N GLU A 152 -9.10 -10.41 0.40
CA GLU A 152 -10.27 -11.24 0.73
C GLU A 152 -9.97 -12.74 0.57
N TYR A 153 -9.17 -13.12 -0.43
CA TYR A 153 -8.69 -14.49 -0.58
C TYR A 153 -7.88 -14.92 0.64
N ILE A 154 -6.95 -14.08 1.12
CA ILE A 154 -6.15 -14.35 2.32
C ILE A 154 -7.05 -14.51 3.55
N ALA A 155 -7.97 -13.56 3.76
CA ALA A 155 -8.90 -13.57 4.89
C ALA A 155 -9.83 -14.78 4.89
N THR A 156 -10.27 -15.24 3.71
CA THR A 156 -11.17 -16.39 3.59
C THR A 156 -10.40 -17.71 3.74
N ARG A 157 -9.29 -17.87 3.02
CA ARG A 157 -8.54 -19.14 2.97
C ARG A 157 -7.89 -19.49 4.31
N TRP A 158 -7.35 -18.50 5.01
CA TRP A 158 -6.71 -18.67 6.32
C TRP A 158 -7.51 -17.96 7.41
N SER A 159 -8.84 -18.09 7.35
CA SER A 159 -9.77 -17.40 8.26
C SER A 159 -9.40 -17.57 9.73
N GLY A 160 -9.49 -16.46 10.47
CA GLY A 160 -9.14 -16.40 11.88
C GLY A 160 -8.81 -14.98 12.30
N PRO A 161 -8.60 -14.74 13.61
CA PRO A 161 -8.43 -13.40 14.15
C PRO A 161 -7.26 -12.63 13.52
N HIS A 162 -6.17 -13.32 13.14
CA HIS A 162 -4.99 -12.68 12.55
C HIS A 162 -5.22 -12.19 11.12
N THR A 163 -5.92 -12.96 10.29
CA THR A 163 -6.20 -12.55 8.91
C THR A 163 -7.39 -11.60 8.82
N SER A 164 -8.31 -11.65 9.80
CA SER A 164 -9.31 -10.60 10.01
C SER A 164 -8.67 -9.26 10.34
N GLU A 165 -7.75 -9.21 11.32
CA GLU A 165 -7.02 -7.98 11.67
C GLU A 165 -6.20 -7.46 10.47
N LEU A 166 -5.50 -8.35 9.74
CA LEU A 166 -4.76 -7.97 8.53
C LEU A 166 -5.66 -7.29 7.51
N ARG A 167 -6.82 -7.89 7.21
CA ARG A 167 -7.80 -7.34 6.27
C ARG A 167 -8.34 -5.99 6.73
N GLU A 168 -8.69 -5.86 8.01
CA GLU A 168 -9.21 -4.61 8.58
C GLU A 168 -8.18 -3.48 8.47
N LEU A 169 -6.92 -3.76 8.85
CA LEU A 169 -5.82 -2.80 8.72
C LEU A 169 -5.55 -2.41 7.26
N TRP A 170 -5.62 -3.36 6.34
CA TRP A 170 -5.44 -3.09 4.91
C TRP A 170 -6.53 -2.16 4.36
N HIS A 171 -7.81 -2.45 4.63
CA HIS A 171 -8.93 -1.59 4.21
C HIS A 171 -8.86 -0.21 4.86
N GLU A 172 -8.46 -0.13 6.14
CA GLU A 172 -8.29 1.16 6.82
C GLU A 172 -7.17 2.00 6.19
N PHE A 173 -6.05 1.37 5.82
CA PHE A 173 -4.96 2.04 5.10
C PHE A 173 -5.43 2.59 3.75
N GLU A 174 -6.15 1.79 2.97
CA GLU A 174 -6.66 2.20 1.65
C GLU A 174 -7.69 3.34 1.75
N ALA A 175 -8.59 3.28 2.73
CA ALA A 175 -9.59 4.33 2.95
C ALA A 175 -8.97 5.64 3.42
N ALA A 176 -7.88 5.57 4.20
CA ALA A 176 -7.12 6.72 4.69
C ALA A 176 -7.94 7.75 5.50
N GLU A 177 -8.96 7.27 6.21
CA GLU A 177 -9.90 8.10 6.97
C GLU A 177 -9.45 8.33 8.43
N THR A 178 -8.59 7.46 8.96
CA THR A 178 -8.10 7.54 10.35
C THR A 178 -6.74 8.26 10.44
N PRO A 179 -6.41 8.90 11.59
CA PRO A 179 -5.10 9.51 11.80
C PRO A 179 -3.94 8.52 11.63
N GLU A 180 -4.08 7.28 12.11
CA GLU A 180 -3.10 6.22 11.93
C GLU A 180 -2.90 5.86 10.45
N ALA A 181 -3.98 5.72 9.68
CA ALA A 181 -3.89 5.44 8.25
C ALA A 181 -3.27 6.59 7.45
N GLN A 182 -3.61 7.83 7.78
CA GLN A 182 -3.00 9.00 7.15
C GLN A 182 -1.50 9.08 7.47
N PHE A 183 -1.11 8.80 8.71
CA PHE A 183 0.30 8.76 9.10
C PHE A 183 1.05 7.60 8.44
N ALA A 184 0.47 6.40 8.36
CA ALA A 184 1.07 5.27 7.65
C ALA A 184 1.24 5.55 6.15
N GLN A 185 0.27 6.22 5.51
CA GLN A 185 0.40 6.67 4.12
C GLN A 185 1.46 7.76 3.93
N ASP A 186 1.69 8.61 4.93
CA ASP A 186 2.82 9.54 4.90
C ASP A 186 4.15 8.78 5.02
N ILE A 187 4.23 7.77 5.89
CA ILE A 187 5.43 6.92 6.04
C ILE A 187 5.80 6.23 4.72
N ASP A 188 4.83 5.69 3.97
CA ASP A 188 5.06 5.09 2.63
C ASP A 188 5.79 6.08 1.70
N LYS A 189 5.30 7.32 1.65
CA LYS A 189 5.91 8.40 0.83
C LYS A 189 7.28 8.81 1.36
N ILE A 190 7.45 8.87 2.68
CA ILE A 190 8.74 9.20 3.30
C ILE A 190 9.79 8.14 2.98
N ASP A 191 9.42 6.86 3.04
CA ASP A 191 10.31 5.77 2.66
C ASP A 191 10.73 5.86 1.19
N LEU A 192 9.77 6.14 0.29
CA LEU A 192 10.05 6.39 -1.12
C LEU A 192 11.04 7.55 -1.33
N LEU A 193 10.87 8.66 -0.62
CA LEU A 193 11.75 9.84 -0.73
C LEU A 193 13.17 9.53 -0.24
N LEU A 194 13.29 8.88 0.92
CA LEU A 194 14.59 8.44 1.46
C LEU A 194 15.30 7.53 0.46
N GLN A 195 14.59 6.52 -0.06
CA GLN A 195 15.16 5.56 -0.98
C GLN A 195 15.65 6.21 -2.28
N ALA A 196 14.91 7.18 -2.80
CA ALA A 196 15.31 7.94 -3.98
C ALA A 196 16.63 8.68 -3.71
N VAL A 197 16.75 9.42 -2.60
CA VAL A 197 17.99 10.14 -2.24
C VAL A 197 19.18 9.19 -2.07
N GLU A 198 18.96 8.03 -1.44
CA GLU A 198 19.99 6.99 -1.30
C GLU A 198 20.46 6.44 -2.65
N TYR A 199 19.54 6.15 -3.58
CA TYR A 199 19.90 5.69 -4.93
C TYR A 199 20.60 6.76 -5.77
N GLU A 200 20.22 8.04 -5.63
CA GLU A 200 20.94 9.15 -6.26
C GLU A 200 22.37 9.25 -5.73
N LYS A 201 22.54 9.10 -4.42
CA LYS A 201 23.86 9.12 -3.76
C LYS A 201 24.73 7.95 -4.21
N ASP A 202 24.20 6.74 -4.26
CA ASP A 202 24.90 5.55 -4.75
C ASP A 202 25.22 5.66 -6.25
N GLY A 203 24.33 6.26 -7.02
CA GLY A 203 24.55 6.66 -8.41
C GLY A 203 25.51 7.84 -8.58
N LYS A 204 26.12 8.35 -7.50
CA LYS A 204 27.04 9.50 -7.46
C LYS A 204 26.46 10.77 -8.09
N GLY A 205 25.15 10.96 -8.01
CA GLY A 205 24.42 12.07 -8.62
C GLY A 205 24.50 12.08 -10.15
N GLN A 206 24.57 10.90 -10.77
CA GLN A 206 24.42 10.71 -12.22
C GLN A 206 23.01 10.25 -12.62
N ARG A 207 22.18 9.93 -11.62
CA ARG A 207 20.80 9.52 -11.79
C ARG A 207 19.95 10.50 -11.03
N ASP A 208 19.14 11.24 -11.76
CA ASP A 208 18.19 12.18 -11.18
C ASP A 208 16.83 11.48 -11.05
N LEU A 209 16.42 11.31 -9.80
CA LEU A 209 15.15 10.71 -9.40
C LEU A 209 14.17 11.78 -8.90
N GLY A 210 14.34 13.02 -9.35
CA GLY A 210 13.53 14.16 -8.96
C GLY A 210 12.04 13.98 -9.23
N GLU A 211 11.63 13.15 -10.19
CA GLU A 211 10.21 12.85 -10.44
C GLU A 211 9.50 12.25 -9.21
N PHE A 212 10.21 11.48 -8.39
CA PHE A 212 9.64 10.88 -7.18
C PHE A 212 9.39 11.92 -6.09
N MET A 213 10.08 13.07 -6.10
CA MET A 213 9.90 14.14 -5.12
C MET A 213 8.50 14.77 -5.16
N GLY A 214 7.75 14.55 -6.25
CA GLY A 214 6.38 15.03 -6.37
C GLY A 214 5.43 14.49 -5.30
N VAL A 215 5.73 13.36 -4.66
CA VAL A 215 4.88 12.79 -3.59
C VAL A 215 4.79 13.66 -2.34
N VAL A 216 5.73 14.59 -2.14
CA VAL A 216 5.73 15.55 -1.01
C VAL A 216 4.41 16.33 -0.95
N ARG A 217 3.83 16.66 -2.12
CA ARG A 217 2.55 17.38 -2.21
C ARG A 217 1.35 16.58 -1.66
N LYS A 218 1.52 15.28 -1.40
CA LYS A 218 0.47 14.38 -0.92
C LYS A 218 0.58 14.08 0.57
N LEU A 219 1.59 14.62 1.25
CA LEU A 219 1.77 14.44 2.69
C LEU A 219 0.69 15.20 3.48
N ARG A 220 0.10 14.54 4.48
CA ARG A 220 -1.05 15.08 5.22
C ARG A 220 -0.66 15.58 6.59
N THR A 221 0.13 14.80 7.32
CA THR A 221 0.50 15.04 8.71
C THR A 221 1.61 16.07 8.83
N GLU A 222 1.65 16.79 9.95
CA GLU A 222 2.72 17.75 10.23
C GLU A 222 4.09 17.07 10.38
N ALA A 223 4.11 15.87 10.96
CA ALA A 223 5.33 15.07 11.07
C ALA A 223 5.86 14.66 9.68
N GLY A 224 5.00 14.12 8.81
CA GLY A 224 5.36 13.74 7.45
C GLY A 224 5.92 14.93 6.65
N LYS A 225 5.26 16.09 6.70
CA LYS A 225 5.76 17.30 6.01
C LYS A 225 7.13 17.73 6.52
N ALA A 226 7.32 17.78 7.85
CA ALA A 226 8.59 18.18 8.44
C ALA A 226 9.74 17.22 8.06
N TRP A 227 9.48 15.91 8.03
CA TRP A 227 10.49 14.92 7.61
C TRP A 227 10.81 15.04 6.13
N ALA A 228 9.82 15.28 5.28
CA ALA A 228 10.04 15.50 3.86
C ALA A 228 10.86 16.77 3.58
N ASP A 229 10.63 17.86 4.32
CA ASP A 229 11.44 19.08 4.20
C ASP A 229 12.92 18.80 4.51
N GLU A 230 13.20 17.99 5.53
CA GLU A 230 14.57 17.57 5.87
C GLU A 230 15.20 16.73 4.75
N ILE A 231 14.48 15.75 4.21
CA ILE A 231 14.95 14.91 3.09
C ILE A 231 15.21 15.75 1.84
N LEU A 232 14.35 16.72 1.53
CA LEU A 232 14.56 17.64 0.41
C LEU A 232 15.83 18.49 0.61
N LEU A 233 16.09 18.96 1.83
CA LEU A 233 17.32 19.68 2.14
C LEU A 233 18.57 18.80 2.01
N GLU A 234 18.50 17.53 2.40
CA GLU A 234 19.58 16.56 2.16
C GLU A 234 19.84 16.35 0.66
N ARG A 235 18.75 16.23 -0.11
CA ARG A 235 18.83 16.09 -1.57
C ARG A 235 19.45 17.32 -2.24
N GLU A 236 19.05 18.52 -1.87
CA GLU A 236 19.64 19.75 -2.43
C GLU A 236 21.15 19.84 -2.16
N LYS A 237 21.61 19.40 -0.98
CA LYS A 237 23.05 19.30 -0.68
C LYS A 237 23.75 18.26 -1.54
N LEU A 238 23.12 17.11 -1.78
CA LEU A 238 23.66 16.07 -2.66
C LEU A 238 23.90 16.60 -4.08
N TRP A 239 23.00 17.45 -4.58
CA TRP A 239 23.06 18.03 -5.91
C TRP A 239 23.76 19.39 -5.98
N GLU A 240 24.36 19.88 -4.89
CA GLU A 240 25.03 21.17 -4.86
C GLU A 240 26.04 21.33 -6.02
N GLY A 241 25.92 22.44 -6.74
CA GLY A 241 26.74 22.74 -7.92
C GLY A 241 26.36 21.99 -9.21
N ARG A 242 25.22 21.29 -9.23
CA ARG A 242 24.67 20.58 -10.41
C ARG A 242 23.19 20.94 -10.60
N GLU A 243 22.75 20.96 -11.85
CA GLU A 243 21.31 21.05 -12.16
C GLU A 243 20.64 19.70 -11.90
N HIS A 244 19.41 19.75 -11.36
CA HIS A 244 18.57 18.57 -11.14
C HIS A 244 17.08 18.93 -11.15
N ILE A 245 16.24 17.92 -11.33
CA ILE A 245 14.78 17.97 -11.35
C ILE A 245 14.28 18.18 -9.91
N ARG A 246 13.36 19.13 -9.77
CA ARG A 246 12.73 19.55 -8.51
C ARG A 246 11.27 19.14 -8.50
N GLY A 247 11.01 17.84 -8.56
CA GLY A 247 9.67 17.31 -8.82
C GLY A 247 8.63 17.68 -7.77
N GLU A 248 9.03 18.12 -6.57
CA GLU A 248 8.15 18.73 -5.58
C GLU A 248 7.45 20.00 -6.10
N GLN A 249 8.05 20.68 -7.07
CA GLN A 249 7.50 21.87 -7.76
C GLN A 249 6.65 21.55 -8.99
N ALA A 250 6.30 20.28 -9.20
CA ALA A 250 5.47 19.77 -10.30
C ALA A 250 6.04 20.13 -11.68
N GLU A 251 5.22 20.64 -12.61
CA GLU A 251 5.67 21.02 -13.96
C GLU A 251 6.80 22.06 -13.94
N LYS A 252 6.79 23.00 -12.98
CA LYS A 252 7.86 23.98 -12.80
C LYS A 252 9.19 23.35 -12.37
N GLY A 253 9.12 22.13 -11.83
CA GLY A 253 10.24 21.32 -11.38
C GLY A 253 10.92 20.48 -12.45
N GLY A 254 10.46 20.54 -13.71
CA GLY A 254 11.00 19.74 -14.81
C GLY A 254 10.38 18.35 -14.97
N VAL A 255 9.32 18.03 -14.22
CA VAL A 255 8.50 16.82 -14.47
C VAL A 255 7.68 17.05 -15.72
N SER A 256 7.75 16.12 -16.67
CA SER A 256 6.99 16.25 -17.93
C SER A 256 5.48 16.30 -17.67
N THR A 257 4.75 17.14 -18.43
CA THR A 257 3.28 17.22 -18.36
C THR A 257 2.61 15.86 -18.60
N GLU A 258 3.23 14.98 -19.39
CA GLU A 258 2.72 13.62 -19.63
C GLU A 258 2.88 12.72 -18.38
N ALA A 259 4.06 12.73 -17.75
CA ALA A 259 4.27 12.02 -16.48
C ALA A 259 3.36 12.55 -15.37
N GLN A 260 3.21 13.87 -15.28
CA GLN A 260 2.31 14.52 -14.33
C GLN A 260 0.84 14.13 -14.58
N LYS A 261 0.38 14.14 -15.83
CA LYS A 261 -0.98 13.69 -16.21
C LYS A 261 -1.22 12.22 -15.89
N LEU A 262 -0.27 11.34 -16.17
CA LEU A 262 -0.39 9.91 -15.85
C LEU A 262 -0.47 9.70 -14.34
N GLN A 263 0.36 10.40 -13.57
CA GLN A 263 0.32 10.35 -12.12
C GLN A 263 -1.00 10.92 -11.57
N ASP A 264 -1.42 12.10 -12.02
CA ASP A 264 -2.65 12.73 -11.55
C ASP A 264 -3.88 11.91 -11.94
N ALA A 265 -3.96 11.39 -13.16
CA ALA A 265 -5.06 10.52 -13.58
C ALA A 265 -5.10 9.20 -12.80
N TYR A 266 -3.95 8.69 -12.39
CA TYR A 266 -3.87 7.48 -11.57
C TYR A 266 -4.28 7.71 -10.12
N TYR A 267 -4.03 8.90 -9.58
CA TYR A 267 -4.33 9.22 -8.17
C TYR A 267 -5.61 10.04 -7.95
N ALA A 268 -6.19 10.65 -8.99
CA ALA A 268 -7.53 11.23 -9.00
C ALA A 268 -8.61 10.19 -8.66
#